data_AF-A0A9D9GVR7-F1
#
_entry.id   AF-A0A9D9GVR7-F1
#
_cell.length_a   1.000
_cell.length_b   1.000
_cell.length_c   1.000
_cell.angle_alpha   90.00
_cell.angle_beta   90.00
_cell.angle_gamma   90.00
#
_symmetry.space_group_name_H-M   'P 1'
#
loop_
_entity.id
_entity.type
_entity.pdbx_description
1 polymer ?
#
loop_
_entity_poly.entity_id
_entity_poly.type
_entity_poly.pdbx_seq_one_letter_code
_entity_poly.pdbx_strand_id
1 'polypeptide(L)'
;MALTVQNFIKLANFYNQMLMMMSAVCVEKGGVAIENYSGRFFVADTLEFVYEYGRRLMDANKNSVPSDVAAVIEKFRVQYERVKDLTTPTQKPIYEMTLEEFERVMNI
;
A
#
# COMPACT_ATOMS: atom_id res chain seq x y z
N MET A 1 -3.89 1.66 -15.50
CA MET A 1 -5.15 1.14 -14.92
C MET A 1 -6.17 2.28 -14.94
N ALA A 2 -7.41 2.05 -15.39
CA ALA A 2 -8.45 3.10 -15.37
C ALA A 2 -8.72 3.57 -13.92
N LEU A 3 -8.95 4.86 -13.72
CA LEU A 3 -9.21 5.47 -12.40
C LEU A 3 -10.70 5.29 -12.02
N THR A 4 -11.03 4.21 -11.31
CA THR A 4 -12.43 3.87 -10.99
C THR A 4 -12.59 3.42 -9.54
N VAL A 5 -13.81 3.57 -9.01
CA VAL A 5 -14.18 3.08 -7.66
C VAL A 5 -13.92 1.58 -7.53
N GLN A 6 -14.28 0.79 -8.54
CA GLN A 6 -14.08 -0.66 -8.51
C GLN A 6 -12.60 -1.04 -8.40
N ASN A 7 -11.73 -0.31 -9.11
CA ASN A 7 -10.29 -0.56 -9.03
C ASN A 7 -9.71 -0.11 -7.68
N PHE A 8 -10.18 1.00 -7.12
CA PHE A 8 -9.83 1.37 -5.74
C PHE A 8 -10.22 0.29 -4.73
N ILE A 9 -11.44 -0.26 -4.81
CA ILE A 9 -11.90 -1.34 -3.92
C ILE A 9 -10.99 -2.58 -4.04
N LYS A 10 -10.60 -2.96 -5.26
CA LYS A 10 -9.65 -4.07 -5.49
C LYS A 10 -8.30 -3.80 -4.81
N LEU A 11 -7.78 -2.59 -4.93
CA LEU A 11 -6.51 -2.19 -4.30
C LEU A 11 -6.61 -2.18 -2.77
N ALA A 12 -7.68 -1.63 -2.21
CA ALA A 12 -7.95 -1.65 -0.77
C ALA A 12 -8.05 -3.08 -0.22
N ASN A 13 -8.74 -3.96 -0.94
CA ASN A 13 -8.86 -5.38 -0.56
C ASN A 13 -7.52 -6.10 -0.65
N PHE A 14 -6.74 -5.86 -1.70
CA PHE A 14 -5.40 -6.40 -1.85
C PHE A 14 -4.50 -6.01 -0.67
N TYR A 15 -4.48 -4.72 -0.30
CA TYR A 15 -3.71 -4.23 0.83
C TYR A 15 -4.12 -4.89 2.15
N ASN A 16 -5.43 -5.00 2.41
CA ASN A 16 -5.94 -5.66 3.61
C ASN A 16 -5.61 -7.16 3.65
N GLN A 17 -5.72 -7.87 2.51
CA GLN A 17 -5.35 -9.28 2.40
C GLN A 17 -3.86 -9.51 2.66
N MET A 18 -3.01 -8.65 2.09
CA MET A 18 -1.57 -8.67 2.33
C MET A 18 -1.26 -8.51 3.82
N LEU A 19 -1.86 -7.51 4.50
CA LEU A 19 -1.66 -7.32 5.94
C LEU A 19 -2.10 -8.53 6.76
N MET A 20 -3.23 -9.15 6.42
CA MET A 20 -3.69 -10.39 7.08
C MET A 20 -2.70 -11.53 6.90
N MET A 21 -2.18 -11.74 5.68
CA MET A 21 -1.17 -12.78 5.45
C MET A 21 0.12 -12.49 6.21
N MET A 22 0.59 -11.24 6.19
CA MET A 22 1.80 -10.84 6.92
C MET A 22 1.65 -11.07 8.43
N SER A 23 0.47 -10.77 8.98
CA SER A 23 0.14 -11.09 10.37
C SER A 23 0.16 -12.59 10.64
N ALA A 24 -0.43 -13.41 9.76
CA ALA A 24 -0.42 -14.87 9.91
C ALA A 24 1.02 -15.43 9.87
N VAL A 25 1.85 -14.94 8.96
CA VAL A 25 3.28 -15.32 8.88
C VAL A 25 4.04 -14.98 10.16
N CYS A 26 3.75 -13.84 10.80
CA CYS A 26 4.35 -13.50 12.09
C CYS A 26 3.99 -14.50 13.19
N VAL A 27 2.72 -14.89 13.25
CA VAL A 27 2.22 -15.86 14.24
C VAL A 27 2.90 -17.22 14.05
N GLU A 28 2.91 -17.72 12.81
CA GLU A 28 3.53 -19.02 12.48
C GLU A 28 5.05 -19.02 12.70
N LYS A 29 5.73 -17.88 12.53
CA LYS A 29 7.16 -17.74 12.82
C LYS A 29 7.49 -17.50 14.30
N GLY A 30 6.52 -17.63 15.21
CA GLY A 30 6.76 -17.52 16.65
C GLY A 30 6.93 -16.07 17.13
N GLY A 31 6.27 -15.12 16.49
CA GLY A 31 6.30 -13.71 16.90
C GLY A 31 7.56 -12.96 16.48
N VAL A 32 8.37 -13.51 15.57
CA VAL A 32 9.40 -12.72 14.88
C VAL A 32 8.65 -11.58 14.20
N ALA A 33 8.88 -10.37 14.69
CA ALA A 33 8.25 -9.19 14.15
C ALA A 33 8.56 -9.10 12.64
N ILE A 34 7.70 -8.42 11.88
CA ILE A 34 7.94 -7.95 10.50
C ILE A 34 9.18 -6.99 10.43
N GLU A 35 10.17 -7.18 11.30
CA GLU A 35 11.45 -6.48 11.37
C GLU A 35 12.39 -6.80 10.22
N ASN A 36 12.07 -7.79 9.38
CA ASN A 36 12.73 -7.89 8.09
C ASN A 36 12.37 -6.67 7.27
N TYR A 37 13.29 -5.70 7.27
CA TYR A 37 13.30 -4.40 6.60
C TYR A 37 12.34 -4.34 5.41
N SER A 38 12.47 -5.24 4.45
CA SER A 38 11.66 -5.32 3.22
C SER A 38 10.15 -5.26 3.43
N GLY A 39 9.61 -5.89 4.49
CA GLY A 39 8.16 -5.96 4.73
C GLY A 39 7.56 -4.64 5.22
N ARG A 40 8.28 -3.84 6.02
CA ARG A 40 7.77 -2.56 6.54
C ARG A 40 7.74 -1.49 5.46
N PHE A 41 8.82 -1.38 4.71
CA PHE A 41 8.92 -0.46 3.57
C PHE A 41 7.91 -0.84 2.49
N PHE A 42 7.79 -2.12 2.14
CA PHE A 42 6.79 -2.58 1.17
C PHE A 42 5.35 -2.27 1.59
N VAL A 43 5.02 -2.46 2.88
CA VAL A 43 3.68 -2.13 3.40
C VAL A 43 3.43 -0.62 3.38
N ALA A 44 4.44 0.20 3.71
CA ALA A 44 4.32 1.65 3.65
C ALA A 44 4.16 2.15 2.20
N ASP A 45 4.97 1.64 1.27
CA ASP A 45 4.93 1.99 -0.16
C ASP A 45 3.62 1.53 -0.83
N THR A 46 3.12 0.35 -0.45
CA THR A 46 1.82 -0.13 -0.94
C THR A 46 0.68 0.71 -0.37
N LEU A 47 0.77 1.15 0.89
CA LEU A 47 -0.21 2.04 1.50
C LEU A 47 -0.22 3.41 0.80
N GLU A 48 0.95 3.97 0.51
CA GLU A 48 1.10 5.19 -0.27
C GLU A 48 0.38 5.06 -1.62
N PHE A 49 0.65 3.98 -2.35
CA PHE A 49 0.04 3.73 -3.65
C PHE A 49 -1.49 3.66 -3.59
N VAL A 50 -2.05 2.92 -2.62
CA VAL A 50 -3.50 2.80 -2.42
C VAL A 50 -4.12 4.16 -2.07
N TYR A 51 -3.47 4.91 -1.18
CA TYR A 51 -3.92 6.24 -0.80
C TYR A 51 -3.87 7.23 -1.96
N GLU A 52 -2.76 7.33 -2.69
CA GLU A 52 -2.60 8.23 -3.83
C GLU A 52 -3.58 7.91 -4.96
N TYR A 53 -3.88 6.64 -5.19
CA TYR A 53 -4.94 6.24 -6.11
C TYR A 53 -6.30 6.79 -5.65
N GLY A 54 -6.64 6.60 -4.36
CA GLY A 54 -7.87 7.11 -3.75
C GLY A 54 -7.98 8.63 -3.80
N ARG A 55 -6.90 9.35 -3.49
CA ARG A 55 -6.83 10.82 -3.59
C ARG A 55 -7.12 11.29 -5.02
N ARG A 56 -6.46 10.70 -6.01
CA ARG A 56 -6.68 11.01 -7.43
C ARG A 56 -8.12 10.69 -7.85
N LEU A 57 -8.70 9.59 -7.35
CA LEU A 57 -10.08 9.21 -7.63
C LEU A 57 -11.07 10.28 -7.14
N MET A 58 -10.87 10.77 -5.91
CA MET A 58 -11.66 11.87 -5.32
C MET A 58 -11.50 13.18 -6.12
N ASP A 59 -10.27 13.50 -6.53
CA ASP A 59 -9.97 14.71 -7.29
C ASP A 59 -10.61 14.70 -8.68
N ALA A 60 -10.60 13.55 -9.36
CA ALA A 60 -11.14 13.39 -10.72
C ALA A 60 -12.66 13.23 -10.76
N ASN A 61 -13.29 12.72 -9.69
CA ASN A 61 -14.72 12.38 -9.64
C ASN A 61 -15.42 13.08 -8.47
N LYS A 62 -15.14 14.38 -8.29
CA LYS A 62 -15.73 15.19 -7.22
C LYS A 62 -17.26 15.05 -7.20
N ASN A 63 -17.80 14.66 -6.05
CA ASN A 63 -19.23 14.39 -5.80
C ASN A 63 -19.82 13.11 -6.43
N SER A 64 -19.01 12.27 -7.08
CA SER A 64 -19.46 10.99 -7.66
C SER A 64 -18.87 9.77 -6.97
N VAL A 65 -17.91 9.97 -6.06
CA VAL A 65 -17.40 8.90 -5.20
C VAL A 65 -18.40 8.63 -4.07
N PRO A 66 -18.87 7.38 -3.91
CA PRO A 66 -19.73 6.99 -2.80
C PRO A 66 -19.13 7.36 -1.43
N SER A 67 -19.98 7.77 -0.47
CA SER A 67 -19.52 8.28 0.83
C SER A 67 -18.79 7.25 1.68
N ASP A 68 -19.17 5.98 1.56
CA ASP A 68 -18.50 4.84 2.17
C ASP A 68 -17.08 4.64 1.61
N VAL A 69 -16.93 4.76 0.30
CA VAL A 69 -15.62 4.70 -0.38
C VAL A 69 -14.74 5.88 0.02
N ALA A 70 -15.30 7.10 0.08
CA ALA A 70 -14.60 8.29 0.54
C ALA A 70 -14.10 8.13 2.00
N ALA A 71 -14.91 7.53 2.87
CA ALA A 71 -14.51 7.23 4.25
C ALA A 71 -13.36 6.21 4.32
N VAL A 72 -13.32 5.23 3.42
CA VAL A 72 -12.19 4.27 3.34
C VAL A 72 -10.91 4.96 2.86
N ILE A 73 -11.00 5.82 1.84
CA ILE A 73 -9.87 6.63 1.36
C ILE A 73 -9.30 7.48 2.51
N GLU A 74 -10.17 8.10 3.30
CA GLU A 74 -9.76 8.92 4.44
C GLU A 74 -9.09 8.09 5.55
N LYS A 75 -9.56 6.87 5.82
CA LYS A 75 -8.88 5.95 6.75
C LYS A 75 -7.47 5.61 6.26
N PHE A 76 -7.29 5.32 4.97
CA PHE A 76 -5.98 5.08 4.40
C PHE A 76 -5.08 6.32 4.48
N ARG A 77 -5.62 7.52 4.27
CA ARG A 77 -4.88 8.77 4.49
C ARG A 77 -4.34 8.86 5.92
N VAL A 78 -5.19 8.66 6.92
CA VAL A 78 -4.80 8.74 8.33
C VAL A 78 -3.74 7.69 8.69
N GLN A 79 -3.84 6.49 8.13
CA GLN A 79 -2.82 5.45 8.31
C GLN A 79 -1.50 5.83 7.63
N TYR A 80 -1.59 6.34 6.40
CA TYR A 80 -0.43 6.76 5.61
C TYR A 80 0.36 7.86 6.32
N GLU A 81 -0.32 8.89 6.83
CA GLU A 81 0.32 10.00 7.55
C GLU A 81 1.17 9.55 8.76
N ARG A 82 0.87 8.39 9.35
CA ARG A 82 1.63 7.82 10.48
C ARG A 82 2.89 7.09 10.07
N VAL A 83 2.96 6.63 8.83
CA VAL A 83 4.04 5.77 8.31
C VAL A 83 4.72 6.36 7.08
N LYS A 84 4.35 7.59 6.67
CA LYS A 84 4.92 8.27 5.50
C LYS A 84 6.43 8.45 5.57
N ASP A 85 7.00 8.57 6.77
CA ASP A 85 8.44 8.69 6.94
C ASP A 85 9.16 7.33 6.83
N LEU A 86 8.38 6.24 6.77
CA LEU A 86 8.84 4.89 6.51
C LEU A 86 8.65 4.49 5.05
N THR A 87 8.08 5.34 4.17
CA THR A 87 8.13 5.06 2.74
C THR A 87 9.56 5.21 2.25
N THR A 88 9.94 4.42 1.27
CA THR A 88 11.31 4.42 0.77
C THR A 88 11.53 5.70 -0.05
N PRO A 89 12.28 6.73 0.43
CA PRO A 89 12.27 8.06 -0.20
C PRO A 89 13.03 8.14 -1.53
N THR A 90 13.64 7.04 -1.98
CA THR A 90 14.76 7.07 -2.93
C THR A 90 14.77 5.93 -3.95
N GLN A 91 13.72 5.12 -4.04
CA GLN A 91 13.71 4.02 -5.00
C GLN A 91 12.53 4.16 -5.97
N LYS A 92 12.84 3.98 -7.25
CA LYS A 92 11.89 3.86 -8.34
C LYS A 92 10.74 2.95 -7.85
N PRO A 93 9.47 3.34 -7.98
CA PRO A 93 8.37 2.55 -7.44
C PRO A 93 8.49 1.08 -7.87
N ILE A 94 8.18 0.11 -7.00
CA ILE A 94 8.38 -1.33 -7.29
C ILE A 94 7.70 -1.76 -8.60
N TYR A 95 6.54 -1.16 -8.93
CA TYR A 95 5.83 -1.43 -10.19
C TYR A 95 6.52 -0.89 -11.45
N GLU A 96 7.61 -0.12 -11.28
CA GLU A 96 8.48 0.42 -12.33
C GLU A 96 9.88 -0.23 -12.31
N MET A 97 10.16 -1.15 -11.38
CA MET A 97 11.44 -1.86 -11.28
C MET A 97 11.48 -3.10 -12.19
N THR A 98 12.65 -3.39 -12.76
CA THR A 98 12.95 -4.70 -13.36
C THR A 98 13.22 -5.75 -12.26
N LEU A 99 13.20 -7.04 -12.63
CA LEU A 99 13.52 -8.13 -11.71
C LEU A 99 14.93 -7.99 -11.12
N GLU A 100 15.92 -7.63 -11.95
CA GLU A 100 17.30 -7.37 -11.50
C GLU A 100 17.41 -6.17 -10.54
N GLU A 101 16.65 -5.09 -10.80
CA GLU A 101 16.61 -3.92 -9.92
C GLU A 101 16.03 -4.30 -8.55
N PHE A 102 14.99 -5.13 -8.54
CA PHE A 102 14.37 -5.65 -7.33
C PHE A 102 15.31 -6.59 -6.53
N GLU A 103 15.93 -7.56 -7.20
CA GLU A 103 16.87 -8.52 -6.59
C GLU A 103 18.06 -7.80 -5.95
N ARG A 104 18.63 -6.80 -6.65
CA ARG A 104 19.73 -5.98 -6.14
C ARG A 104 19.37 -5.17 -4.90
N VAL A 105 18.16 -4.63 -4.83
CA VAL A 105 17.67 -3.89 -3.65
C VAL A 105 17.43 -4.83 -2.48
N MET A 106 16.92 -6.03 -2.76
CA MET A 106 16.60 -7.04 -1.76
C MET A 106 17.81 -7.87 -1.31
N ASN A 107 18.95 -7.72 -2.00
CA ASN A 107 20.20 -8.42 -1.73
C ASN A 107 20.04 -9.95 -1.80
N ILE A 108 19.30 -10.42 -2.82
CA ILE A 108 19.03 -11.83 -3.15
C ILE A 108 19.59 -12.15 -4.53
#